data_AF-A0A3D4CTJ0-F1
#
_entry.id   AF-A0A3D4CTJ0-F1
#
_cell.length_a   1.000
_cell.length_b   1.000
_cell.length_c   1.000
_cell.angle_alpha   90.00
_cell.angle_beta   90.00
_cell.angle_gamma   90.00
#
_symmetry.space_group_name_H-M   'P 1'
#
loop_
_entity.id
_entity.type
_entity.pdbx_description
1 polymer ?
#
loop_
_entity_poly.entity_id
_entity_poly.type
_entity_poly.pdbx_seq_one_letter_code
_entity_poly.pdbx_strand_id
1 'polypeptide(L)'
;SEERFAPSVKKQHCSFERIYFSRGNDPAIYQERKAMGAALTEQVVESIDGDFGAAVITFIPNTAETAWYGLMDGLRQYRRDRVRANILEAARSGDLDEDLLNHHIMDNWPRGEKIAHKDIKMRTFISQEKGRAQLVSHVYDITYGVVGEDDTLVALDDSIVRGTTLKTSILKILGRTNPRKIVICSTAPQIRYPDCYGIDMSELGKFIAFQAAVRLLERDGRQSLIEEVHKACIEELRKPWSEMQNCVKRIYEPFSAEEISSEISRMVFPENGWQGEVEVIFQTIGNLHDSLQESCGDWYFTGNYPTPGGYATVNAAFVNWRDGVSGRSYDLPL
;
A
#
# COMPACT_ATOMS: atom_id res chain seq x y z
N SER A 1 -2.28 -27.26 38.48
CA SER A 1 -3.17 -26.14 38.09
C SER A 1 -2.37 -25.25 37.17
N GLU A 2 -2.91 -24.89 36.01
CA GLU A 2 -2.29 -23.85 35.18
C GLU A 2 -2.65 -22.50 35.80
N GLU A 3 -1.77 -21.98 36.66
CA GLU A 3 -1.92 -20.62 37.19
C GLU A 3 -1.53 -19.62 36.10
N ARG A 4 -2.45 -18.69 35.80
CA ARG A 4 -2.24 -17.69 34.77
C ARG A 4 -1.22 -16.65 35.26
N PHE A 5 -0.08 -16.56 34.58
CA PHE A 5 1.03 -15.68 34.97
C PHE A 5 0.83 -14.19 34.65
N ALA A 6 -0.20 -13.82 33.87
CA ALA A 6 -0.47 -12.44 33.47
C ALA A 6 -1.98 -12.16 33.33
N PRO A 7 -2.44 -10.91 33.56
CA PRO A 7 -3.83 -10.52 33.31
C PRO A 7 -4.26 -10.79 31.86
N SER A 8 -5.55 -11.11 31.68
CA SER A 8 -6.10 -11.23 30.33
C SER A 8 -6.24 -9.85 29.70
N VAL A 9 -5.70 -9.67 28.50
CA VAL A 9 -5.84 -8.44 27.71
C VAL A 9 -6.61 -8.73 26.44
N LYS A 10 -7.19 -7.69 25.82
CA LYS A 10 -7.80 -7.81 24.49
C LYS A 10 -6.70 -8.23 23.50
N LYS A 11 -6.93 -9.31 22.77
CA LYS A 11 -5.99 -9.80 21.76
C LYS A 11 -5.93 -8.79 20.60
N GLN A 12 -4.72 -8.42 20.21
CA GLN A 12 -4.45 -7.63 19.01
C GLN A 12 -3.41 -8.37 18.17
N HIS A 13 -3.87 -9.27 17.31
CA HIS A 13 -3.00 -10.03 16.42
C HIS A 13 -2.37 -9.13 15.35
N CYS A 14 -1.16 -9.42 14.87
CA CYS A 14 -0.52 -8.62 13.83
C CYS A 14 -1.31 -8.72 12.51
N SER A 15 -1.85 -7.60 12.00
CA SER A 15 -2.51 -7.61 10.67
C SER A 15 -1.53 -7.85 9.51
N PHE A 16 -0.23 -7.57 9.68
CA PHE A 16 0.79 -7.82 8.64
C PHE A 16 1.01 -9.30 8.36
N GLU A 17 0.69 -10.18 9.33
CA GLU A 17 0.62 -11.62 9.09
C GLU A 17 -0.43 -11.96 8.04
N ARG A 18 -1.62 -11.36 8.18
CA ARG A 18 -2.74 -11.54 7.25
C ARG A 18 -2.45 -10.93 5.88
N ILE A 19 -1.87 -9.72 5.87
CA ILE A 19 -1.52 -8.99 4.63
C ILE A 19 -0.42 -9.72 3.85
N TYR A 20 0.70 -10.09 4.48
CA TYR A 20 1.92 -10.49 3.75
C TYR A 20 2.67 -11.70 4.33
N PHE A 21 2.93 -11.74 5.64
CA PHE A 21 3.91 -12.69 6.21
C PHE A 21 3.43 -14.14 6.26
N SER A 22 2.14 -14.36 6.53
CA SER A 22 1.59 -15.72 6.57
C SER A 22 1.48 -16.32 5.16
N ARG A 23 1.48 -17.65 5.10
CA ARG A 23 1.36 -18.36 3.82
C ARG A 23 -0.04 -18.15 3.25
N GLY A 24 -0.11 -17.70 2.00
CA GLY A 24 -1.38 -17.41 1.32
C GLY A 24 -2.24 -18.63 0.99
N ASN A 25 -1.75 -19.85 1.24
CA ASN A 25 -2.51 -21.08 1.03
C ASN A 25 -3.30 -21.53 2.27
N ASP A 26 -3.18 -20.82 3.40
CA ASP A 26 -4.11 -20.97 4.51
C ASP A 26 -5.51 -20.48 4.09
N PRO A 27 -6.60 -21.24 4.33
CA PRO A 27 -7.94 -20.87 3.86
C PRO A 27 -8.44 -19.53 4.38
N ALA A 28 -8.14 -19.15 5.63
CA ALA A 28 -8.57 -17.87 6.18
C ALA A 28 -7.77 -16.72 5.53
N ILE A 29 -6.44 -16.85 5.49
CA ILE A 29 -5.55 -15.86 4.85
C ILE A 29 -5.92 -15.65 3.38
N TYR A 30 -6.23 -16.73 2.66
CA TYR A 30 -6.63 -16.67 1.26
C TYR A 30 -7.90 -15.82 1.07
N GLN A 31 -8.94 -16.07 1.88
CA GLN A 31 -10.19 -15.31 1.81
C GLN A 31 -10.01 -13.86 2.24
N GLU A 32 -9.23 -13.60 3.29
CA GLU A 32 -8.93 -12.24 3.77
C GLU A 32 -8.18 -11.43 2.69
N ARG A 33 -7.18 -12.01 2.03
CA ARG A 33 -6.46 -11.35 0.92
C ARG A 33 -7.37 -11.08 -0.28
N LYS A 34 -8.26 -12.03 -0.63
CA LYS A 34 -9.28 -11.79 -1.65
C LYS A 34 -10.21 -10.63 -1.26
N ALA A 35 -10.66 -10.58 -0.01
CA ALA A 35 -11.50 -9.50 0.49
C ALA A 35 -10.78 -8.14 0.42
N MET A 36 -9.50 -8.08 0.83
CA MET A 36 -8.67 -6.87 0.70
C MET A 36 -8.58 -6.42 -0.76
N GLY A 37 -8.34 -7.35 -1.69
CA GLY A 37 -8.35 -7.03 -3.11
C GLY A 37 -9.67 -6.45 -3.60
N ALA A 38 -10.79 -7.08 -3.23
CA ALA A 38 -12.12 -6.62 -3.62
C ALA A 38 -12.46 -5.24 -3.02
N ALA A 39 -11.96 -4.93 -1.83
CA ALA A 39 -12.22 -3.65 -1.17
C ALA A 39 -11.58 -2.44 -1.90
N LEU A 40 -10.61 -2.66 -2.79
CA LEU A 40 -10.01 -1.62 -3.63
C LEU A 40 -10.88 -1.25 -4.86
N THR A 41 -11.99 -1.96 -5.11
CA THR A 41 -12.79 -1.83 -6.34
C THR A 41 -13.19 -0.39 -6.63
N GLU A 42 -13.79 0.32 -5.67
CA GLU A 42 -14.27 1.69 -5.88
C GLU A 42 -13.11 2.66 -6.19
N GLN A 43 -12.00 2.57 -5.43
CA GLN A 43 -10.82 3.40 -5.64
C GLN A 43 -10.19 3.17 -7.04
N VAL A 44 -10.17 1.91 -7.50
CA VAL A 44 -9.66 1.56 -8.84
C VAL A 44 -10.60 2.06 -9.92
N VAL A 45 -11.91 1.89 -9.75
CA VAL A 45 -12.91 2.36 -10.72
C VAL A 45 -12.84 3.87 -10.89
N GLU A 46 -12.71 4.63 -9.80
CA GLU A 46 -12.54 6.08 -9.84
C GLU A 46 -11.26 6.48 -10.59
N SER A 47 -10.15 5.81 -10.28
CA SER A 47 -8.83 6.10 -10.89
C SER A 47 -8.76 5.86 -12.40
N ILE A 48 -9.58 4.94 -12.93
CA ILE A 48 -9.68 4.64 -14.37
C ILE A 48 -10.88 5.32 -15.04
N ASP A 49 -11.57 6.23 -14.35
CA ASP A 49 -12.79 6.90 -14.83
C ASP A 49 -13.91 5.93 -15.27
N GLY A 50 -13.93 4.71 -14.72
CA GLY A 50 -14.83 3.63 -15.12
C GLY A 50 -14.58 3.02 -16.51
N ASP A 51 -13.46 3.35 -17.16
CA ASP A 51 -13.06 2.82 -18.47
C ASP A 51 -12.19 1.55 -18.31
N PHE A 52 -12.86 0.40 -18.15
CA PHE A 52 -12.22 -0.91 -18.17
C PHE A 52 -11.65 -1.28 -19.55
N GLY A 53 -12.20 -0.71 -20.63
CA GLY A 53 -11.76 -0.92 -22.01
C GLY A 53 -10.37 -0.38 -22.27
N ALA A 54 -10.01 0.74 -21.63
CA ALA A 54 -8.67 1.34 -21.63
C ALA A 54 -7.87 1.01 -20.36
N ALA A 55 -8.31 0.06 -19.52
CA ALA A 55 -7.55 -0.35 -18.33
C ALA A 55 -7.02 -1.79 -18.46
N VAL A 56 -5.78 -2.01 -18.01
CA VAL A 56 -5.18 -3.35 -17.88
C VAL A 56 -4.83 -3.58 -16.41
N ILE A 57 -5.43 -4.61 -15.81
CA ILE A 57 -5.29 -4.91 -14.38
C ILE A 57 -4.31 -6.06 -14.18
N THR A 58 -3.19 -5.80 -13.50
CA THR A 58 -2.12 -6.75 -13.20
C THR A 58 -1.79 -6.75 -11.70
N PHE A 59 -0.85 -7.60 -11.30
CA PHE A 59 -0.26 -7.63 -9.97
C PHE A 59 1.26 -7.68 -10.05
N ILE A 60 1.92 -7.36 -8.94
CA ILE A 60 3.35 -7.50 -8.72
C ILE A 60 3.60 -8.85 -8.06
N PRO A 61 4.30 -9.80 -8.72
CA PRO A 61 4.47 -11.13 -8.16
C PRO A 61 5.34 -11.15 -6.88
N ASN A 62 5.08 -12.05 -5.93
CA ASN A 62 4.15 -13.19 -6.02
C ASN A 62 2.94 -13.07 -5.09
N THR A 63 3.08 -12.39 -3.95
CA THR A 63 2.10 -12.48 -2.85
C THR A 63 0.79 -11.74 -3.17
N ALA A 64 0.86 -10.66 -3.95
CA ALA A 64 -0.30 -9.87 -4.38
C ALA A 64 -1.28 -10.62 -5.30
N GLU A 65 -0.92 -11.78 -5.86
CA GLU A 65 -1.76 -12.54 -6.78
C GLU A 65 -3.14 -12.89 -6.18
N THR A 66 -3.18 -13.27 -4.89
CA THR A 66 -4.45 -13.64 -4.24
C THR A 66 -5.38 -12.44 -4.10
N ALA A 67 -4.84 -11.29 -3.72
CA ALA A 67 -5.62 -10.06 -3.66
C ALA A 67 -6.04 -9.58 -5.05
N TRP A 68 -5.20 -9.78 -6.07
CA TRP A 68 -5.56 -9.48 -7.46
C TRP A 68 -6.77 -10.30 -7.95
N TYR A 69 -6.87 -11.59 -7.61
CA TYR A 69 -8.11 -12.34 -7.89
C TYR A 69 -9.32 -11.71 -7.21
N GLY A 70 -9.15 -11.24 -5.97
CA GLY A 70 -10.18 -10.50 -5.23
C GLY A 70 -10.61 -9.20 -5.93
N LEU A 71 -9.66 -8.39 -6.37
CA LEU A 71 -9.95 -7.17 -7.12
C LEU A 71 -10.69 -7.50 -8.42
N MET A 72 -10.22 -8.49 -9.18
CA MET A 72 -10.87 -8.89 -10.44
C MET A 72 -12.31 -9.34 -10.21
N ASP A 73 -12.59 -10.08 -9.13
CA ASP A 73 -13.96 -10.45 -8.76
C ASP A 73 -14.81 -9.21 -8.43
N GLY A 74 -14.24 -8.26 -7.68
CA GLY A 74 -14.88 -6.98 -7.34
C GLY A 74 -15.21 -6.13 -8.57
N LEU A 75 -14.24 -5.89 -9.46
CA LEU A 75 -14.45 -5.11 -10.69
C LEU A 75 -15.48 -5.77 -11.61
N ARG A 76 -15.46 -7.11 -11.74
CA ARG A 76 -16.47 -7.85 -12.52
C ARG A 76 -17.85 -7.75 -11.88
N GLN A 77 -17.95 -7.77 -10.56
CA GLN A 77 -19.23 -7.59 -9.87
C GLN A 77 -19.77 -6.18 -10.07
N TYR A 78 -18.95 -5.15 -9.82
CA TYR A 78 -19.28 -3.75 -10.07
C TYR A 78 -19.81 -3.53 -11.48
N ARG A 79 -19.09 -4.05 -12.49
CA ARG A 79 -19.50 -3.94 -13.90
C ARG A 79 -20.81 -4.68 -14.17
N ARG A 80 -21.01 -5.88 -13.62
CA ARG A 80 -22.26 -6.66 -13.78
C ARG A 80 -23.46 -5.93 -13.19
N ASP A 81 -23.32 -5.30 -12.03
CA ASP A 81 -24.41 -4.56 -11.40
C ASP A 81 -24.82 -3.33 -12.22
N ARG A 82 -23.85 -2.60 -12.80
CA ARG A 82 -24.13 -1.48 -13.72
C ARG A 82 -24.81 -1.93 -15.00
N VAL A 83 -24.32 -3.00 -15.61
CA VAL A 83 -24.95 -3.56 -16.84
C VAL A 83 -26.38 -3.99 -16.56
N ARG A 84 -26.62 -4.68 -15.44
CA ARG A 84 -27.98 -5.04 -15.01
C ARG A 84 -28.86 -3.81 -14.82
N ALA A 85 -28.36 -2.75 -14.18
CA ALA A 85 -29.12 -1.52 -13.97
C ALA A 85 -29.49 -0.84 -15.30
N ASN A 86 -28.52 -0.67 -16.21
CA ASN A 86 -28.73 -0.06 -17.52
C ASN A 86 -29.74 -0.84 -18.38
N ILE A 87 -29.65 -2.17 -18.39
CA ILE A 87 -30.61 -3.02 -19.13
C ILE A 87 -32.02 -2.87 -18.56
N LEU A 88 -32.17 -2.82 -17.23
CA LEU A 88 -33.48 -2.62 -16.60
C LEU A 88 -34.05 -1.22 -16.88
N GLU A 89 -33.19 -0.21 -17.01
CA GLU A 89 -33.58 1.15 -17.38
C GLU A 89 -34.04 1.22 -18.85
N ALA A 90 -33.24 0.71 -19.78
CA ALA A 90 -33.58 0.64 -21.21
C ALA A 90 -34.89 -0.15 -21.45
N ALA A 91 -35.10 -1.24 -20.69
CA ALA A 91 -36.34 -2.00 -20.75
C ALA A 91 -37.56 -1.19 -20.29
N ARG A 92 -37.40 -0.25 -19.35
CA ARG A 92 -38.48 0.63 -18.88
C ARG A 92 -38.75 1.80 -19.81
N SER A 93 -37.71 2.36 -20.44
CA SER A 93 -37.84 3.46 -21.38
C SER A 93 -38.33 3.00 -22.76
N GLY A 94 -38.19 1.71 -23.08
CA GLY A 94 -38.55 1.15 -24.38
C GLY A 94 -37.41 1.21 -25.40
N ASP A 95 -36.21 1.58 -24.96
CA ASP A 95 -35.00 1.72 -25.80
C ASP A 95 -34.16 0.43 -25.84
N LEU A 96 -34.72 -0.70 -25.44
CA LEU A 96 -33.99 -1.97 -25.41
C LEU A 96 -33.92 -2.59 -26.81
N ASP A 97 -32.71 -2.61 -27.39
CA ASP A 97 -32.40 -3.29 -28.64
C ASP A 97 -31.13 -4.16 -28.56
N GLU A 98 -30.83 -4.86 -29.65
CA GLU A 98 -29.68 -5.77 -29.73
C GLU A 98 -28.34 -5.03 -29.65
N ASP A 99 -28.25 -3.82 -30.21
CA ASP A 99 -27.02 -3.03 -30.23
C ASP A 99 -26.67 -2.54 -28.81
N LEU A 100 -27.67 -2.05 -28.06
CA LEU A 100 -27.53 -1.65 -26.67
C LEU A 100 -27.16 -2.82 -25.76
N LEU A 101 -27.76 -4.00 -26.01
CA LEU A 101 -27.41 -5.23 -25.29
C LEU A 101 -25.96 -5.64 -25.59
N ASN A 102 -25.53 -5.64 -26.85
CA ASN A 102 -24.16 -5.96 -27.23
C ASN A 102 -23.18 -4.98 -26.60
N HIS A 103 -23.46 -3.67 -26.67
CA HIS A 103 -22.62 -2.65 -26.07
C HIS A 103 -22.46 -2.84 -24.56
N HIS A 104 -23.56 -3.02 -23.81
CA HIS A 104 -23.47 -3.17 -22.37
C HIS A 104 -22.95 -4.55 -21.94
N ILE A 105 -23.17 -5.63 -22.69
CA ILE A 105 -22.78 -6.99 -22.29
C ILE A 105 -21.37 -7.32 -22.74
N MET A 106 -20.94 -6.92 -23.92
CA MET A 106 -19.67 -7.33 -24.53
C MET A 106 -18.54 -6.33 -24.31
N ASP A 107 -18.84 -5.02 -24.28
CA ASP A 107 -17.82 -3.98 -24.19
C ASP A 107 -17.41 -3.68 -22.75
N ASN A 108 -16.29 -2.97 -22.57
CA ASN A 108 -15.84 -2.45 -21.28
C ASN A 108 -15.75 -3.56 -20.19
N TRP A 109 -15.21 -4.73 -20.55
CA TRP A 109 -14.98 -5.82 -19.63
C TRP A 109 -13.63 -5.66 -18.90
N PRO A 110 -13.55 -5.87 -17.57
CA PRO A 110 -12.28 -5.81 -16.84
C PRO A 110 -11.22 -6.77 -17.41
N ARG A 111 -10.16 -6.21 -18.01
CA ARG A 111 -9.04 -6.94 -18.60
C ARG A 111 -7.99 -7.26 -17.53
N GLY A 112 -7.88 -8.54 -17.16
CA GLY A 112 -6.90 -9.02 -16.19
C GLY A 112 -5.74 -9.71 -16.88
N GLU A 113 -4.52 -9.23 -16.65
CA GLU A 113 -3.32 -9.69 -17.37
C GLU A 113 -2.13 -9.86 -16.42
N LYS A 114 -1.20 -10.74 -16.80
CA LYS A 114 0.06 -10.93 -16.06
C LYS A 114 1.19 -10.17 -16.77
N ILE A 115 1.36 -8.89 -16.41
CA ILE A 115 2.35 -8.03 -17.06
C ILE A 115 3.73 -8.23 -16.45
N ALA A 116 3.87 -8.17 -15.12
CA ALA A 116 5.16 -8.35 -14.47
C ALA A 116 5.43 -9.83 -14.17
N HIS A 117 6.64 -10.30 -14.54
CA HIS A 117 7.13 -11.64 -14.25
C HIS A 117 8.37 -11.54 -13.37
N LYS A 118 8.42 -12.31 -12.28
CA LYS A 118 9.56 -12.29 -11.36
C LYS A 118 10.41 -13.54 -11.56
N ASP A 119 11.68 -13.38 -11.92
CA ASP A 119 12.63 -14.50 -11.97
C ASP A 119 13.15 -14.82 -10.55
N ILE A 120 12.61 -15.90 -9.98
CA ILE A 120 12.91 -16.37 -8.62
C ILE A 120 14.33 -16.98 -8.52
N LYS A 121 15.01 -17.27 -9.64
CA LYS A 121 16.30 -17.99 -9.63
C LYS A 121 17.52 -17.10 -9.42
N MET A 122 17.39 -15.79 -9.60
CA MET A 122 18.48 -14.82 -9.42
C MET A 122 18.63 -14.42 -7.93
N ARG A 123 19.19 -15.31 -7.10
CA ARG A 123 19.81 -14.86 -5.83
C ARG A 123 21.14 -14.20 -6.21
N THR A 124 21.34 -12.93 -5.90
CA THR A 124 22.61 -12.24 -6.16
C THR A 124 23.72 -12.88 -5.32
N PHE A 125 24.42 -13.87 -5.88
CA PHE A 125 25.61 -14.46 -5.29
C PHE A 125 26.78 -13.50 -5.52
N ILE A 126 27.13 -12.75 -4.47
CA ILE A 126 28.39 -11.99 -4.27
C ILE A 126 28.81 -11.09 -5.46
N SER A 127 28.54 -9.79 -5.37
CA SER A 127 29.09 -8.77 -6.26
C SER A 127 29.24 -7.43 -5.52
N GLN A 128 30.29 -6.66 -5.85
CA GLN A 128 30.62 -5.36 -5.25
C GLN A 128 29.45 -4.37 -5.33
N GLU A 129 29.28 -3.52 -4.30
CA GLU A 129 28.10 -2.65 -4.09
C GLU A 129 27.66 -1.84 -5.32
N LYS A 130 28.59 -1.44 -6.20
CA LYS A 130 28.30 -0.66 -7.41
C LYS A 130 27.54 -1.42 -8.51
N GLY A 131 27.49 -2.75 -8.50
CA GLY A 131 26.78 -3.57 -9.51
C GLY A 131 25.38 -4.05 -9.09
N ARG A 132 24.99 -3.85 -7.83
CA ARG A 132 23.79 -4.47 -7.25
C ARG A 132 22.49 -3.87 -7.78
N ALA A 133 22.46 -2.56 -8.06
CA ALA A 133 21.29 -1.88 -8.62
C ALA A 133 20.94 -2.38 -10.05
N GLN A 134 21.95 -2.69 -10.86
CA GLN A 134 21.73 -3.28 -12.19
C GLN A 134 21.23 -4.73 -12.10
N LEU A 135 21.74 -5.53 -11.16
CA LEU A 135 21.28 -6.92 -10.97
C LEU A 135 19.83 -7.03 -10.46
N VAL A 136 19.38 -6.10 -9.61
CA VAL A 136 17.98 -6.03 -9.16
C VAL A 136 17.03 -5.66 -10.31
N SER A 137 17.50 -4.86 -11.28
CA SER A 137 16.71 -4.52 -12.47
C SER A 137 16.45 -5.69 -13.43
N HIS A 138 17.12 -6.82 -13.24
CA HIS A 138 16.92 -8.07 -14.00
C HIS A 138 16.04 -9.11 -13.27
N VAL A 139 15.47 -8.76 -12.10
CA VAL A 139 14.59 -9.67 -11.37
C VAL A 139 13.18 -9.68 -11.97
N TYR A 140 12.79 -8.62 -12.68
CA TYR A 140 11.49 -8.52 -13.33
C TYR A 140 11.61 -8.44 -14.84
N ASP A 141 10.75 -9.18 -15.53
CA ASP A 141 10.50 -9.10 -16.97
C ASP A 141 9.04 -8.70 -17.22
N ILE A 142 8.73 -8.25 -18.44
CA ILE A 142 7.38 -7.80 -18.80
C ILE A 142 6.83 -8.45 -20.06
N THR A 143 5.52 -8.66 -20.07
CA THR A 143 4.80 -9.03 -21.29
C THR A 143 4.55 -7.78 -22.15
N TYR A 144 5.16 -7.75 -23.33
CA TYR A 144 4.99 -6.67 -24.31
C TYR A 144 3.76 -6.90 -25.20
N GLY A 145 3.19 -5.81 -25.73
CA GLY A 145 2.09 -5.85 -26.72
C GLY A 145 0.69 -6.03 -26.13
N VAL A 146 0.56 -6.10 -24.81
CA VAL A 146 -0.73 -6.22 -24.11
C VAL A 146 -1.23 -4.85 -23.61
N VAL A 147 -0.31 -3.99 -23.18
CA VAL A 147 -0.60 -2.62 -22.73
C VAL A 147 -0.24 -1.67 -23.87
N GLY A 148 -1.20 -0.84 -24.28
CA GLY A 148 -1.06 0.20 -25.30
C GLY A 148 -0.74 1.58 -24.70
N GLU A 149 -0.47 2.55 -25.57
CA GLU A 149 -0.07 3.91 -25.16
C GLU A 149 -1.21 4.72 -24.54
N ASP A 150 -2.45 4.42 -24.91
CA ASP A 150 -3.65 5.06 -24.35
C ASP A 150 -4.13 4.39 -23.05
N ASP A 151 -3.59 3.21 -22.73
CA ASP A 151 -4.05 2.39 -21.61
C ASP A 151 -3.62 2.95 -20.26
N THR A 152 -4.43 2.64 -19.25
CA THR A 152 -4.11 2.77 -17.83
C THR A 152 -3.72 1.41 -17.28
N LEU A 153 -2.47 1.28 -16.84
CA LEU A 153 -1.97 0.04 -16.24
C LEU A 153 -2.14 0.09 -14.72
N VAL A 154 -3.05 -0.72 -14.19
CA VAL A 154 -3.30 -0.85 -12.75
C VAL A 154 -2.56 -2.07 -12.21
N ALA A 155 -1.61 -1.88 -11.30
CA ALA A 155 -0.82 -2.96 -10.71
C ALA A 155 -1.00 -3.04 -9.19
N LEU A 156 -1.43 -4.20 -8.71
CA LEU A 156 -1.54 -4.49 -7.27
C LEU A 156 -0.21 -4.88 -6.64
N ASP A 157 0.07 -4.34 -5.46
CA ASP A 157 1.14 -4.75 -4.54
C ASP A 157 0.56 -5.00 -3.15
N ASP A 158 1.25 -5.81 -2.33
CA ASP A 158 0.78 -6.09 -0.97
C ASP A 158 0.95 -4.89 -0.05
N SER A 159 2.11 -4.21 -0.15
CA SER A 159 2.42 -3.06 0.71
C SER A 159 3.55 -2.22 0.14
N ILE A 160 3.53 -0.92 0.44
CA ILE A 160 4.59 0.02 0.05
C ILE A 160 5.21 0.60 1.33
N VAL A 161 6.43 0.13 1.67
CA VAL A 161 7.17 0.60 2.86
C VAL A 161 8.09 1.77 2.51
N ARG A 162 9.16 1.49 1.75
CA ARG A 162 10.25 2.45 1.49
C ARG A 162 10.14 3.19 0.16
N GLY A 163 9.24 2.76 -0.73
CA GLY A 163 9.05 3.31 -2.08
C GLY A 163 10.22 3.10 -3.05
N THR A 164 11.42 2.74 -2.58
CA THR A 164 12.60 2.56 -3.44
C THR A 164 12.45 1.44 -4.45
N THR A 165 11.97 0.26 -4.04
CA THR A 165 11.67 -0.86 -4.95
C THR A 165 10.64 -0.46 -6.00
N LEU A 166 9.59 0.26 -5.57
CA LEU A 166 8.54 0.75 -6.46
C LEU A 166 9.12 1.70 -7.52
N LYS A 167 9.83 2.76 -7.10
CA LYS A 167 10.46 3.75 -7.99
C LYS A 167 11.50 3.14 -8.94
N THR A 168 12.44 2.38 -8.37
CA THR A 168 13.66 1.97 -9.10
C THR A 168 13.50 0.71 -9.94
N SER A 169 12.58 -0.18 -9.54
CA SER A 169 12.43 -1.50 -10.16
C SER A 169 11.09 -1.61 -10.88
N ILE A 170 9.98 -1.45 -10.14
CA ILE A 170 8.65 -1.74 -10.67
C ILE A 170 8.20 -0.69 -11.70
N LEU A 171 8.07 0.58 -11.30
CA LEU A 171 7.58 1.65 -12.18
C LEU A 171 8.50 1.84 -13.38
N LYS A 172 9.82 1.71 -13.19
CA LYS A 172 10.81 1.79 -14.26
C LYS A 172 10.61 0.71 -15.34
N ILE A 173 10.21 -0.49 -14.93
CA ILE A 173 10.00 -1.63 -15.84
C ILE A 173 8.61 -1.56 -16.46
N LEU A 174 7.56 -1.31 -15.67
CA LEU A 174 6.19 -1.15 -16.17
C LEU A 174 6.10 0.00 -17.18
N GLY A 175 6.77 1.13 -16.94
CA GLY A 175 6.82 2.26 -17.88
C GLY A 175 7.43 1.93 -19.25
N ARG A 176 8.14 0.80 -19.42
CA ARG A 176 8.61 0.35 -20.74
C ARG A 176 7.48 -0.13 -21.65
N THR A 177 6.31 -0.45 -21.08
CA THR A 177 5.10 -0.72 -21.86
C THR A 177 4.44 0.55 -22.40
N ASN A 178 4.96 1.73 -22.03
CA ASN A 178 4.54 3.05 -22.48
C ASN A 178 3.05 3.42 -22.24
N PRO A 179 2.41 3.05 -21.12
CA PRO A 179 1.00 3.42 -20.89
C PRO A 179 0.83 4.91 -20.64
N ARG A 180 -0.40 5.42 -20.84
CA ARG A 180 -0.79 6.80 -20.49
C ARG A 180 -0.65 7.05 -18.99
N LYS A 181 -1.05 6.06 -18.19
CA LYS A 181 -1.08 6.14 -16.71
C LYS A 181 -0.72 4.80 -16.09
N ILE A 182 0.02 4.83 -14.99
CA ILE A 182 0.28 3.66 -14.13
C ILE A 182 -0.32 3.94 -12.75
N VAL A 183 -1.21 3.05 -12.31
CA VAL A 183 -1.83 3.08 -10.98
C VAL A 183 -1.26 1.94 -10.16
N ILE A 184 -0.67 2.24 -9.01
CA ILE A 184 -0.15 1.22 -8.09
C ILE A 184 -1.09 1.14 -6.89
N CYS A 185 -1.70 -0.01 -6.67
CA CYS A 185 -2.62 -0.20 -5.54
C CYS A 185 -2.00 -1.09 -4.48
N SER A 186 -1.79 -0.53 -3.29
CA SER A 186 -1.36 -1.26 -2.09
C SER A 186 -2.57 -1.84 -1.37
N THR A 187 -2.58 -3.14 -1.13
CA THR A 187 -3.64 -3.80 -0.33
C THR A 187 -3.55 -3.45 1.15
N ALA A 188 -2.37 -3.03 1.61
CA ALA A 188 -2.16 -2.43 2.92
C ALA A 188 -2.40 -0.90 2.91
N PRO A 189 -2.89 -0.33 4.03
CA PRO A 189 -2.83 1.11 4.28
C PRO A 189 -1.41 1.66 4.33
N GLN A 190 -1.29 2.99 4.37
CA GLN A 190 -0.01 3.68 4.50
C GLN A 190 0.70 3.29 5.79
N ILE A 191 1.90 2.73 5.66
CA ILE A 191 2.77 2.38 6.80
C ILE A 191 3.41 3.67 7.32
N ARG A 192 2.93 4.13 8.47
CA ARG A 192 3.25 5.44 9.06
C ARG A 192 4.12 5.34 10.32
N TYR A 193 4.12 4.19 11.01
CA TYR A 193 4.79 4.04 12.31
C TYR A 193 5.61 2.75 12.39
N PRO A 194 6.70 2.74 13.18
CA PRO A 194 7.61 1.60 13.24
C PRO A 194 7.00 0.42 13.99
N ASP A 195 7.47 -0.78 13.67
CA ASP A 195 7.14 -1.99 14.40
C ASP A 195 8.16 -2.29 15.52
N CYS A 196 7.67 -2.78 16.65
CA CYS A 196 8.46 -3.23 17.79
C CYS A 196 8.11 -4.67 18.24
N TYR A 197 7.35 -5.41 17.43
CA TYR A 197 6.84 -6.74 17.79
C TYR A 197 7.39 -7.87 16.91
N GLY A 198 8.39 -7.57 16.07
CA GLY A 198 9.20 -8.57 15.38
C GLY A 198 9.40 -8.33 13.89
N ILE A 199 8.75 -7.31 13.32
CA ILE A 199 8.92 -6.94 11.91
C ILE A 199 10.00 -5.87 11.79
N ASP A 200 10.92 -6.02 10.83
CA ASP A 200 12.06 -5.10 10.61
C ASP A 200 11.64 -3.79 9.92
N MET A 201 10.83 -3.00 10.64
CA MET A 201 10.33 -1.68 10.25
C MET A 201 10.62 -0.70 11.39
N SER A 202 11.88 -0.46 11.72
CA SER A 202 12.27 0.35 12.89
C SER A 202 12.62 1.80 12.57
N GLU A 203 13.14 2.07 11.36
CA GLU A 203 13.64 3.39 10.98
C GLU A 203 12.55 4.21 10.27
N LEU A 204 11.92 5.12 11.01
CA LEU A 204 10.83 5.98 10.53
C LEU A 204 11.21 6.77 9.26
N GLY A 205 12.44 7.29 9.22
CA GLY A 205 12.97 8.01 8.06
C GLY A 205 13.03 7.20 6.76
N LYS A 206 12.87 5.88 6.80
CA LYS A 206 12.82 5.02 5.61
C LYS A 206 11.41 4.83 5.06
N PHE A 207 10.36 5.26 5.75
CA PHE A 207 8.98 5.06 5.29
C PHE A 207 8.59 6.15 4.29
N ILE A 208 8.06 5.74 3.14
CA ILE A 208 7.69 6.67 2.08
C ILE A 208 6.56 7.61 2.52
N ALA A 209 5.60 7.11 3.32
CA ALA A 209 4.50 7.91 3.86
C ALA A 209 4.99 8.97 4.85
N PHE A 210 5.99 8.63 5.69
CA PHE A 210 6.61 9.60 6.58
C PHE A 210 7.39 10.67 5.81
N GLN A 211 8.21 10.25 4.84
CA GLN A 211 8.94 11.18 3.97
C GLN A 211 8.01 12.13 3.20
N ALA A 212 6.87 11.63 2.71
CA ALA A 212 5.86 12.43 2.04
C ALA A 212 5.23 13.46 2.98
N ALA A 213 4.82 13.05 4.19
CA ALA A 213 4.27 13.97 5.20
C ALA A 213 5.27 15.07 5.59
N VAL A 214 6.56 14.72 5.79
CA VAL A 214 7.62 15.70 6.06
C VAL A 214 7.79 16.68 4.91
N ARG A 215 7.82 16.22 3.66
CA ARG A 215 7.91 17.09 2.48
C ARG A 215 6.72 18.04 2.36
N LEU A 216 5.51 17.56 2.66
CA LEU A 216 4.32 18.41 2.68
C LEU A 216 4.43 19.50 3.75
N LEU A 217 4.86 19.16 4.97
CA LEU A 217 5.10 20.16 6.03
C LEU A 217 6.13 21.20 5.62
N GLU A 218 7.22 20.78 4.96
CA GLU A 218 8.25 21.70 4.47
C GLU A 218 7.71 22.64 3.39
N ARG A 219 6.92 22.12 2.44
CA ARG A 219 6.31 22.91 1.37
C ARG A 219 5.29 23.91 1.89
N ASP A 220 4.56 23.55 2.94
CA ASP A 220 3.56 24.41 3.58
C ASP A 220 4.17 25.42 4.57
N GLY A 221 5.50 25.42 4.74
CA GLY A 221 6.19 26.30 5.68
C GLY A 221 5.94 25.96 7.15
N ARG A 222 5.55 24.71 7.45
CA ARG A 222 5.23 24.20 8.79
C ARG A 222 6.39 23.45 9.44
N GLN A 223 7.65 23.81 9.11
CA GLN A 223 8.83 23.13 9.67
C GLN A 223 8.90 23.23 11.21
N SER A 224 8.32 24.29 11.81
CA SER A 224 8.26 24.44 13.26
C SER A 224 7.53 23.28 13.94
N LEU A 225 6.52 22.68 13.28
CA LEU A 225 5.79 21.54 13.83
C LEU A 225 6.71 20.32 14.00
N ILE A 226 7.67 20.11 13.09
CA ILE A 226 8.64 19.02 13.19
C ILE A 226 9.50 19.19 14.45
N GLU A 227 9.93 20.42 14.74
CA GLU A 227 10.70 20.75 15.95
C GLU A 227 9.88 20.62 17.23
N GLU A 228 8.61 21.03 17.20
CA GLU A 228 7.71 20.88 18.34
C GLU A 228 7.44 19.42 18.65
N VAL A 229 7.22 18.58 17.63
CA VAL A 229 7.06 17.13 17.79
C VAL A 229 8.35 16.51 18.31
N HIS A 230 9.51 16.97 17.82
CA HIS A 230 10.80 16.48 18.30
C HIS A 230 10.97 16.70 19.81
N LYS A 231 10.74 17.93 20.27
CA LYS A 231 10.80 18.27 21.70
C LYS A 231 9.79 17.46 22.52
N ALA A 232 8.55 17.33 22.01
CA ALA A 232 7.51 16.55 22.67
C ALA A 232 7.91 15.06 22.80
N CYS A 233 8.49 14.45 21.76
CA CYS A 233 8.99 13.08 21.81
C CYS A 233 10.08 12.91 22.89
N ILE A 234 11.01 13.86 23.02
CA ILE A 234 12.04 13.84 24.08
C ILE A 234 11.40 13.92 25.48
N GLU A 235 10.38 14.75 25.65
CA GLU A 235 9.63 14.87 26.90
C GLU A 235 8.87 13.58 27.24
N GLU A 236 8.22 12.96 26.26
CA GLU A 236 7.54 11.67 26.42
C GLU A 236 8.53 10.58 26.86
N LEU A 237 9.73 10.52 26.27
CA LEU A 237 10.74 9.51 26.60
C LEU A 237 11.24 9.58 28.05
N ARG A 238 11.02 10.70 28.75
CA ARG A 238 11.35 10.84 30.19
C ARG A 238 10.26 10.32 31.12
N LYS A 239 9.06 10.04 30.60
CA LYS A 239 7.93 9.55 31.38
C LYS A 239 8.03 8.04 31.61
N PRO A 240 7.36 7.48 32.61
CA PRO A 240 7.14 6.04 32.68
C PRO A 240 6.38 5.55 31.44
N TRP A 241 6.67 4.34 30.95
CA TRP A 241 6.03 3.79 29.75
C TRP A 241 4.49 3.84 29.80
N SER A 242 3.90 3.61 30.98
CA SER A 242 2.44 3.63 31.19
C SER A 242 1.78 4.99 30.93
N GLU A 243 2.55 6.08 30.93
CA GLU A 243 2.06 7.44 30.73
C GLU A 243 2.45 8.04 29.38
N MET A 244 3.29 7.33 28.61
CA MET A 244 3.77 7.79 27.31
C MET A 244 2.64 7.86 26.28
N GLN A 245 2.73 8.86 25.40
CA GLN A 245 1.85 9.04 24.25
C GLN A 245 2.64 9.10 22.94
N ASN A 246 1.99 8.80 21.82
CA ASN A 246 2.59 8.90 20.49
C ASN A 246 2.48 10.34 19.95
N CYS A 247 3.54 11.14 20.08
CA CYS A 247 3.57 12.50 19.56
C CYS A 247 3.70 12.58 18.02
N VAL A 248 4.18 11.52 17.38
CA VAL A 248 4.45 11.47 15.94
C VAL A 248 3.19 11.57 15.10
N LYS A 249 2.02 11.24 15.67
CA LYS A 249 0.71 11.44 15.01
C LYS A 249 0.52 12.86 14.48
N ARG A 250 1.01 13.86 15.22
CA ARG A 250 0.95 15.28 14.86
C ARG A 250 1.61 15.61 13.52
N ILE A 251 2.54 14.78 13.03
CA ILE A 251 3.16 14.94 11.70
C ILE A 251 2.16 14.66 10.58
N TYR A 252 1.20 13.77 10.82
CA TYR A 252 0.22 13.33 9.82
C TYR A 252 -1.13 14.04 9.94
N GLU A 253 -1.51 14.50 11.13
CA GLU A 253 -2.77 15.22 11.41
C GLU A 253 -3.12 16.35 10.41
N PRO A 254 -2.15 17.12 9.88
CA PRO A 254 -2.47 18.20 8.95
C PRO A 254 -2.90 17.75 7.55
N PHE A 255 -2.81 16.47 7.22
CA PHE A 255 -3.02 15.94 5.87
C PHE A 255 -4.02 14.79 5.86
N SER A 256 -4.84 14.76 4.82
CA SER A 256 -5.61 13.58 4.43
C SER A 256 -4.69 12.44 3.95
N ALA A 257 -5.24 11.22 3.91
CA ALA A 257 -4.49 10.09 3.36
C ALA A 257 -4.21 10.31 1.86
N GLU A 258 -5.15 10.92 1.15
CA GLU A 258 -5.13 11.21 -0.27
C GLU A 258 -4.03 12.24 -0.62
N GLU A 259 -3.86 13.28 0.19
CA GLU A 259 -2.76 14.26 0.02
C GLU A 259 -1.38 13.59 0.17
N ILE A 260 -1.23 12.70 1.16
CA ILE A 260 0.01 11.93 1.34
C ILE A 260 0.23 10.99 0.15
N SER A 261 -0.81 10.27 -0.30
CA SER A 261 -0.74 9.38 -1.47
C SER A 261 -0.36 10.14 -2.76
N SER A 262 -0.88 11.35 -2.95
CA SER A 262 -0.53 12.22 -4.09
C SER A 262 0.95 12.64 -4.04
N GLU A 263 1.47 13.01 -2.88
CA GLU A 263 2.89 13.33 -2.74
C GLU A 263 3.77 12.09 -2.93
N ILE A 264 3.37 10.92 -2.42
CA ILE A 264 4.05 9.65 -2.68
C ILE A 264 4.12 9.38 -4.19
N SER A 265 3.02 9.57 -4.92
CA SER A 265 2.94 9.37 -6.37
C SER A 265 3.99 10.20 -7.13
N ARG A 266 4.18 11.47 -6.73
CA ARG A 266 5.24 12.34 -7.25
C ARG A 266 6.63 11.83 -6.90
N MET A 267 6.85 11.40 -5.65
CA MET A 267 8.14 10.96 -5.16
C MET A 267 8.63 9.68 -5.85
N VAL A 268 7.71 8.77 -6.20
CA VAL A 268 8.04 7.47 -6.83
C VAL A 268 8.08 7.52 -8.35
N PHE A 269 7.78 8.65 -8.98
CA PHE A 269 7.84 8.81 -10.43
C PHE A 269 9.19 8.32 -11.00
N PRO A 270 9.19 7.46 -12.04
CA PRO A 270 10.42 6.85 -12.53
C PRO A 270 11.26 7.83 -13.37
N GLU A 271 12.56 7.86 -13.12
CA GLU A 271 13.53 8.64 -13.89
C GLU A 271 14.06 7.80 -15.07
N ASN A 272 13.18 7.47 -16.03
CA ASN A 272 13.49 6.64 -17.20
C ASN A 272 13.06 7.23 -18.55
N GLY A 273 12.56 8.48 -18.56
CA GLY A 273 12.13 9.18 -19.77
C GLY A 273 10.67 8.95 -20.17
N TRP A 274 9.96 8.01 -19.53
CA TRP A 274 8.51 7.86 -19.71
C TRP A 274 7.75 9.10 -19.22
N GLN A 275 6.72 9.52 -19.97
CA GLN A 275 6.00 10.79 -19.79
C GLN A 275 4.55 10.62 -19.34
N GLY A 276 4.13 9.42 -18.96
CA GLY A 276 2.79 9.18 -18.46
C GLY A 276 2.58 9.67 -17.02
N GLU A 277 1.44 9.30 -16.44
CA GLU A 277 1.05 9.67 -15.07
C GLU A 277 1.26 8.51 -14.08
N VAL A 278 1.75 8.80 -12.87
CA VAL A 278 1.79 7.83 -11.76
C VAL A 278 0.76 8.20 -10.72
N GLU A 279 -0.05 7.22 -10.31
CA GLU A 279 -0.92 7.30 -9.15
C GLU A 279 -0.62 6.14 -8.20
N VAL A 280 -0.57 6.41 -6.90
CA VAL A 280 -0.42 5.40 -5.85
C VAL A 280 -1.64 5.43 -4.96
N ILE A 281 -2.38 4.33 -4.94
CA ILE A 281 -3.56 4.10 -4.13
C ILE A 281 -3.17 3.22 -2.94
N PHE A 282 -3.55 3.63 -1.74
CA PHE A 282 -3.46 2.81 -0.55
C PHE A 282 -4.87 2.40 -0.12
N GLN A 283 -5.03 1.15 0.31
CA GLN A 283 -6.23 0.69 0.98
C GLN A 283 -6.52 1.57 2.22
N THR A 284 -7.79 1.83 2.50
CA THR A 284 -8.17 2.49 3.75
C THR A 284 -8.04 1.55 4.95
N ILE A 285 -7.85 2.11 6.14
CA ILE A 285 -7.81 1.31 7.38
C ILE A 285 -9.16 0.62 7.63
N GLY A 286 -10.28 1.28 7.29
CA GLY A 286 -11.62 0.69 7.38
C GLY A 286 -11.76 -0.54 6.49
N ASN A 287 -11.42 -0.41 5.22
CA ASN A 287 -11.46 -1.53 4.26
C ASN A 287 -10.58 -2.70 4.70
N LEU A 288 -9.40 -2.43 5.27
CA LEU A 288 -8.55 -3.48 5.83
C LEU A 288 -9.29 -4.22 6.95
N HIS A 289 -9.87 -3.51 7.90
CA HIS A 289 -10.59 -4.13 9.01
C HIS A 289 -11.81 -4.93 8.55
N ASP A 290 -12.58 -4.41 7.60
CA ASP A 290 -13.75 -5.08 7.03
C ASP A 290 -13.37 -6.35 6.25
N SER A 291 -12.13 -6.45 5.78
CA SER A 291 -11.59 -7.61 5.06
C SER A 291 -11.06 -8.72 5.97
N LEU A 292 -10.85 -8.45 7.27
CA LEU A 292 -10.24 -9.38 8.21
C LEU A 292 -11.33 -10.15 9.00
N GLN A 293 -11.15 -11.46 9.18
CA GLN A 293 -12.11 -12.29 9.91
C GLN A 293 -12.00 -12.11 11.42
N GLU A 294 -10.83 -11.68 11.90
CA GLU A 294 -10.53 -11.46 13.30
C GLU A 294 -10.07 -10.02 13.53
N SER A 295 -10.28 -9.52 14.76
CA SER A 295 -9.73 -8.23 15.16
C SER A 295 -8.20 -8.32 15.24
N CYS A 296 -7.53 -7.62 14.34
CA CYS A 296 -6.08 -7.43 14.36
C CYS A 296 -5.72 -6.04 14.90
N GLY A 297 -4.47 -5.89 15.33
CA GLY A 297 -3.85 -4.59 15.57
C GLY A 297 -3.37 -3.95 14.28
N ASP A 298 -3.29 -2.62 14.30
CA ASP A 298 -3.05 -1.75 13.15
C ASP A 298 -2.01 -0.65 13.46
N TRP A 299 -1.17 -0.86 14.48
CA TRP A 299 -0.31 0.17 15.08
C TRP A 299 0.66 0.82 14.09
N TYR A 300 1.13 0.10 13.07
CA TYR A 300 1.97 0.67 12.00
C TYR A 300 1.20 1.61 11.06
N PHE A 301 -0.14 1.56 11.02
CA PHE A 301 -0.99 2.46 10.26
C PHE A 301 -1.55 3.59 11.12
N THR A 302 -2.00 3.27 12.35
CA THR A 302 -2.71 4.19 13.24
C THR A 302 -1.85 4.84 14.30
N GLY A 303 -0.71 4.23 14.64
CA GLY A 303 0.14 4.64 15.75
C GLY A 303 -0.44 4.29 17.12
N ASN A 304 -1.48 3.43 17.18
CA ASN A 304 -2.11 2.93 18.40
C ASN A 304 -1.48 1.59 18.81
N TYR A 305 -0.44 1.63 19.63
CA TYR A 305 0.29 0.42 20.02
C TYR A 305 -0.47 -0.39 21.07
N PRO A 306 -0.48 -1.74 20.98
CA PRO A 306 -1.08 -2.63 21.99
C PRO A 306 -0.41 -2.53 23.36
N THR A 307 0.86 -2.14 23.40
CA THR A 307 1.66 -2.09 24.63
C THR A 307 2.25 -0.70 24.87
N PRO A 308 2.42 -0.30 26.15
CA PRO A 308 3.03 0.98 26.49
C PRO A 308 4.43 1.20 25.89
N GLY A 309 5.24 0.14 25.78
CA GLY A 309 6.58 0.20 25.16
C GLY A 309 6.57 0.52 23.66
N GLY A 310 5.45 0.33 22.97
CA GLY A 310 5.31 0.75 21.57
C GLY A 310 5.38 2.27 21.41
N TYR A 311 4.86 3.02 22.38
CA TYR A 311 4.97 4.49 22.39
C TYR A 311 6.41 4.97 22.62
N ALA A 312 7.16 4.28 23.48
CA ALA A 312 8.60 4.53 23.62
C ALA A 312 9.33 4.33 22.27
N THR A 313 9.01 3.26 21.55
CA THR A 313 9.64 2.96 20.26
C THR A 313 9.38 4.05 19.22
N VAL A 314 8.14 4.47 19.03
CA VAL A 314 7.81 5.47 17.99
C VAL A 314 8.38 6.85 18.31
N ASN A 315 8.37 7.27 19.59
CA ASN A 315 8.98 8.53 19.99
C ASN A 315 10.50 8.49 19.83
N ALA A 316 11.16 7.39 20.23
CA ALA A 316 12.59 7.20 20.02
C ALA A 316 12.94 7.18 18.52
N ALA A 317 12.14 6.51 17.69
CA ALA A 317 12.37 6.46 16.25
C ALA A 317 12.31 7.85 15.60
N PHE A 318 11.41 8.72 16.07
CA PHE A 318 11.32 10.09 15.60
C PHE A 318 12.52 10.95 16.05
N VAL A 319 12.93 10.84 17.32
CA VAL A 319 14.13 11.52 17.84
C VAL A 319 15.37 11.09 17.07
N ASN A 320 15.59 9.79 16.90
CA ASN A 320 16.72 9.26 16.14
C ASN A 320 16.74 9.78 14.69
N TRP A 321 15.57 9.80 14.03
CA TRP A 321 15.48 10.36 12.69
C TRP A 321 15.86 11.85 12.67
N ARG A 322 15.38 12.64 13.62
CA ARG A 322 15.66 14.08 13.67
C ARG A 322 17.12 14.37 13.99
N ASP A 323 17.71 13.60 14.89
CA ASP A 323 19.11 13.73 15.32
C ASP A 323 20.11 13.08 14.34
N GLY A 324 19.62 12.46 13.27
CA GLY A 324 20.46 11.81 12.26
C GLY A 324 21.11 10.50 12.72
N VAL A 325 20.57 9.87 13.77
CA VAL A 325 21.03 8.59 14.30
C VAL A 325 20.39 7.45 13.52
N SER A 326 21.21 6.53 13.01
CA SER A 326 20.75 5.32 12.31
C SER A 326 20.85 4.08 13.20
N GLY A 327 19.96 3.11 12.98
CA GLY A 327 19.86 1.89 13.80
C GLY A 327 18.44 1.63 14.32
N ARG A 328 18.24 0.48 14.96
CA ARG A 328 16.93 0.08 15.51
C ARG A 328 16.62 0.89 16.77
N SER A 329 15.47 1.54 16.78
CA SER A 329 15.10 2.48 17.85
C SER A 329 14.90 1.82 19.22
N TYR A 330 14.61 0.52 19.26
CA TYR A 330 14.50 -0.27 20.50
C TYR A 330 15.81 -0.94 20.94
N ASP A 331 16.88 -0.86 20.14
CA ASP A 331 18.23 -1.36 20.50
C ASP A 331 19.12 -0.25 21.09
N LEU A 332 18.61 0.99 21.14
CA LEU A 332 19.33 2.13 21.68
C LEU A 332 19.01 2.29 23.17
N PRO A 333 20.02 2.62 24.02
CA PRO A 333 19.78 2.83 25.44
C PRO A 333 18.81 4.00 25.63
N LEU A 334 17.65 3.69 26.23
CA LEU A 334 16.65 4.68 26.65
C LEU A 334 17.20 5.58 27.77
#